data_AF-A0A158BMN2-F1
#
_entry.id   AF-A0A158BMN2-F1
#
_cell.length_a   1.000
_cell.length_b   1.000
_cell.length_c   1.000
_cell.angle_alpha   90.00
_cell.angle_beta   90.00
_cell.angle_gamma   90.00
#
_symmetry.space_group_name_H-M   'P 1'
#
loop_
_entity.id
_entity.type
_entity.pdbx_description
1 polymer ?
#
loop_
_entity_poly.entity_id
_entity_poly.type
_entity_poly.pdbx_seq_one_letter_code
_entity_poly.pdbx_strand_id
1 'polypeptide(L)'
;MPARRRVHSDAFPMAKLLSDNEFLRFTELQQKQANFTITADEADELRDIVARAQKKRDDRSAAMQAIETYIAQFDITPDELFSAEQIGDAARTFGLIPAAKKERTLPPQLTHNGKPYQWTSRALPDDIRVPLFEAFTSGQSVKSFIATLKDTSRCALTIARLEKETGNTYDEALLGELSLSRAQVDEALARLAA
;
A
#
# COMPACT_ATOMS: atom_id res chain seq x y z
N MET A 1 21.27 -10.84 41.31
CA MET A 1 19.85 -10.78 40.88
C MET A 1 19.75 -11.42 39.49
N PRO A 2 19.36 -12.71 39.35
CA PRO A 2 19.26 -13.31 38.03
C PRO A 2 17.93 -12.94 37.37
N ALA A 3 18.01 -12.34 36.19
CA ALA A 3 16.88 -11.96 35.37
C ALA A 3 16.07 -13.19 34.94
N ARG A 4 14.75 -13.13 35.20
CA ARG A 4 13.76 -14.10 34.69
C ARG A 4 13.89 -14.20 33.16
N ARG A 5 14.40 -15.33 32.66
CA ARG A 5 14.20 -15.72 31.25
C ARG A 5 12.69 -15.88 31.05
N ARG A 6 12.07 -14.95 30.32
CA ARG A 6 10.73 -15.16 29.75
C ARG A 6 10.81 -16.37 28.84
N VAL A 7 10.19 -17.47 29.26
CA VAL A 7 9.83 -18.56 28.36
C VAL A 7 8.83 -17.95 27.38
N HIS A 8 9.31 -17.53 26.20
CA HIS A 8 8.40 -17.25 25.10
C HIS A 8 7.77 -18.58 24.74
N SER A 9 6.45 -18.65 24.91
CA SER A 9 5.63 -19.76 24.45
C SER A 9 5.71 -19.81 22.93
N ASP A 10 6.72 -20.50 22.39
CA ASP A 10 6.83 -20.89 20.98
C ASP A 10 5.82 -21.99 20.63
N ALA A 11 4.55 -21.73 20.92
CA ALA A 11 3.45 -22.43 20.31
C ALA A 11 3.15 -21.70 19.00
N PHE A 12 3.96 -21.94 17.96
CA PHE A 12 3.50 -21.64 16.61
C PHE A 12 2.19 -22.40 16.42
N PRO A 13 1.07 -21.72 16.13
CA PRO A 13 -0.19 -22.41 15.94
C PRO A 13 -0.01 -23.39 14.78
N MET A 14 -0.36 -24.66 14.98
CA MET A 14 -0.24 -25.71 13.95
C MET A 14 -0.82 -25.29 12.60
N ALA A 15 -1.83 -24.41 12.61
CA ALA A 15 -2.41 -23.75 11.45
C ALA A 15 -1.40 -23.08 10.51
N LYS A 16 -0.24 -22.63 11.00
CA LYS A 16 0.81 -21.99 10.19
C LYS A 16 1.85 -22.97 9.63
N LEU A 17 1.82 -24.23 10.06
CA LEU A 17 2.78 -25.28 9.65
C LEU A 17 2.15 -26.30 8.68
N LEU A 18 0.82 -26.37 8.68
CA LEU A 18 0.02 -27.22 7.81
C LEU A 18 -0.49 -26.41 6.62
N SER A 19 -0.66 -27.07 5.47
CA SER A 19 -1.47 -26.49 4.39
C SER A 19 -2.94 -26.39 4.80
N ASP A 20 -3.71 -25.55 4.12
CA ASP A 20 -5.14 -25.36 4.45
C ASP A 20 -5.93 -26.68 4.45
N ASN A 21 -5.63 -27.58 3.52
CA ASN A 21 -6.26 -28.90 3.45
C ASN A 21 -5.83 -29.80 4.62
N GLU A 22 -4.53 -29.86 4.94
CA GLU A 22 -4.02 -30.61 6.08
C GLU A 22 -4.58 -30.08 7.41
N PHE A 23 -4.78 -28.78 7.53
CA PHE A 23 -5.34 -28.16 8.73
C PHE A 23 -6.83 -28.51 8.91
N LEU A 24 -7.62 -28.49 7.84
CA LEU A 24 -9.02 -28.93 7.86
C LEU A 24 -9.12 -30.41 8.27
N ARG A 25 -8.28 -31.26 7.66
CA ARG A 25 -8.24 -32.69 7.97
C ARG A 25 -7.79 -32.98 9.40
N PHE A 26 -6.76 -32.28 9.87
CA PHE A 26 -6.30 -32.33 11.27
C PHE A 26 -7.43 -31.97 12.24
N THR A 27 -8.18 -30.90 11.95
CA THR A 27 -9.28 -30.44 12.80
C THR A 27 -10.42 -31.47 12.85
N GLU A 28 -10.77 -32.07 11.71
CA GLU A 28 -11.76 -33.14 11.63
C GLU A 28 -11.33 -34.36 12.47
N LEU A 29 -10.09 -34.80 12.32
CA LEU A 29 -9.54 -35.95 13.04
C LEU A 29 -9.42 -35.68 14.55
N GLN A 30 -9.01 -34.47 14.96
CA GLN A 30 -9.03 -34.08 16.37
C GLN A 30 -10.45 -34.10 16.96
N GLN A 31 -11.45 -33.64 16.20
CA GLN A 31 -12.83 -33.66 16.66
C GLN A 31 -13.35 -35.10 16.81
N LYS A 32 -13.03 -35.98 15.85
CA LYS A 32 -13.34 -37.42 15.94
C LYS A 32 -12.65 -38.09 17.13
N GLN A 33 -11.39 -37.72 17.42
CA GLN A 33 -10.66 -38.21 18.58
C GLN A 33 -11.32 -37.76 19.90
N ALA A 34 -11.69 -36.48 20.00
CA ALA A 34 -12.36 -35.92 21.18
C ALA A 34 -13.74 -36.56 21.42
N ASN A 35 -14.44 -36.93 20.34
CA ASN A 35 -15.73 -37.62 20.39
C ASN A 35 -15.61 -39.14 20.51
N PHE A 36 -14.40 -39.69 20.57
CA PHE A 36 -14.12 -41.14 20.59
C PHE A 36 -14.73 -41.91 19.40
N THR A 37 -14.92 -41.24 18.26
CA THR A 37 -15.43 -41.84 17.02
C THR A 37 -14.35 -42.10 15.98
N ILE A 38 -13.08 -41.86 16.34
CA ILE A 38 -11.93 -42.04 15.45
C ILE A 38 -11.64 -43.53 15.20
N THR A 39 -11.36 -43.90 13.96
CA THR A 39 -10.90 -45.26 13.62
C THR A 39 -9.39 -45.41 13.87
N ALA A 40 -8.88 -46.65 13.84
CA ALA A 40 -7.44 -46.90 13.98
C ALA A 40 -6.64 -46.21 12.86
N ASP A 41 -7.08 -46.37 11.60
CA ASP A 41 -6.45 -45.75 10.43
C ASP A 41 -6.47 -44.22 10.52
N GLU A 42 -7.57 -43.63 10.99
CA GLU A 42 -7.70 -42.19 11.20
C GLU A 42 -6.79 -41.68 12.34
N ALA A 43 -6.55 -42.50 13.37
CA ALA A 43 -5.63 -42.19 14.45
C ALA A 43 -4.15 -42.30 14.02
N ASP A 44 -3.83 -43.20 13.09
CA ASP A 44 -2.53 -43.25 12.41
C ASP A 44 -2.35 -41.99 11.53
N GLU A 45 -3.36 -41.62 10.74
CA GLU A 45 -3.33 -40.42 9.90
C GLU A 45 -3.10 -39.14 10.72
N LEU A 46 -3.79 -39.00 11.87
CA LEU A 46 -3.59 -37.87 12.77
C LEU A 46 -2.13 -37.81 13.30
N ARG A 47 -1.56 -38.96 13.67
CA ARG A 47 -0.16 -39.04 14.13
C ARG A 47 0.81 -38.63 13.02
N ASP A 48 0.56 -39.03 11.79
CA ASP A 48 1.40 -38.68 10.63
C ASP A 48 1.34 -37.17 10.33
N ILE A 49 0.16 -36.55 10.40
CA ILE A 49 0.02 -35.10 10.22
C ILE A 49 0.81 -34.35 11.29
N VAL A 50 0.71 -34.78 12.55
CA VAL A 50 1.44 -34.18 13.67
C VAL A 50 2.95 -34.31 13.47
N ALA A 51 3.43 -35.50 13.09
CA ALA A 51 4.85 -35.75 12.85
C ALA A 51 5.41 -34.88 11.71
N ARG A 52 4.66 -34.71 10.61
CA ARG A 52 5.05 -33.81 9.52
C ARG A 52 5.11 -32.35 9.97
N ALA A 53 4.15 -31.89 10.77
CA ALA A 53 4.14 -30.53 11.30
C ALA A 53 5.33 -30.27 12.23
N GLN A 54 5.68 -31.23 13.09
CA GLN A 54 6.85 -31.16 13.96
C GLN A 54 8.14 -31.08 13.14
N LYS A 55 8.30 -31.96 12.15
CA LYS A 55 9.46 -31.90 11.25
C LYS A 55 9.58 -30.55 10.54
N LYS A 56 8.49 -30.01 9.98
CA LYS A 56 8.48 -28.68 9.36
C LYS A 56 8.88 -27.56 10.32
N ARG A 57 8.48 -27.66 11.60
CA ARG A 57 8.89 -26.72 12.65
C ARG A 57 10.40 -26.80 12.90
N ASP A 58 10.93 -28.00 13.04
CA ASP A 58 12.35 -28.22 13.34
C ASP A 58 13.21 -27.78 12.16
N ASP A 59 12.82 -28.11 10.92
CA ASP A 59 13.49 -27.69 9.69
C ASP A 59 13.52 -26.14 9.58
N ARG A 60 12.40 -25.48 9.90
CA ARG A 60 12.33 -24.01 9.91
C ARG A 60 13.24 -23.41 11.00
N SER A 61 13.26 -24.01 12.18
CA SER A 61 14.15 -23.58 13.28
C SER A 61 15.62 -23.70 12.87
N ALA A 62 16.01 -24.81 12.26
CA ALA A 62 17.36 -25.04 11.77
C ALA A 62 17.74 -24.03 10.66
N ALA A 63 16.83 -23.74 9.74
CA ALA A 63 17.06 -22.75 8.69
C ALA A 63 17.24 -21.33 9.28
N MET A 64 16.44 -20.94 10.26
CA MET A 64 16.60 -19.65 10.94
C MET A 64 17.95 -19.54 11.64
N GLN A 65 18.36 -20.59 12.36
CA GLN A 65 19.64 -20.62 13.04
C GLN A 65 20.82 -20.58 12.04
N ALA A 66 20.69 -21.23 10.88
CA ALA A 66 21.68 -21.15 9.82
C ALA A 66 21.80 -19.72 9.25
N ILE A 67 20.67 -19.04 9.01
CA ILE A 67 20.66 -17.64 8.56
C ILE A 67 21.33 -16.74 9.58
N GLU A 68 21.00 -16.85 10.87
CA GLU A 68 21.66 -16.10 11.94
C GLU A 68 23.18 -16.35 11.98
N THR A 69 23.58 -17.60 11.78
CA THR A 69 25.00 -17.97 11.71
C THR A 69 25.69 -17.31 10.52
N TYR A 70 25.06 -17.29 9.34
CA TYR A 70 25.62 -16.64 8.15
C TYR A 70 25.70 -15.12 8.30
N ILE A 71 24.67 -14.48 8.86
CA ILE A 71 24.69 -13.03 9.15
C ILE A 71 25.89 -12.69 10.05
N ALA A 72 26.10 -13.47 11.12
CA ALA A 72 27.21 -13.26 12.04
C ALA A 72 28.57 -13.59 11.42
N GLN A 73 28.66 -14.65 10.60
CA GLN A 73 29.92 -15.07 9.96
C GLN A 73 30.41 -14.05 8.93
N PHE A 74 29.49 -13.46 8.15
CA PHE A 74 29.81 -12.53 7.08
C PHE A 74 29.71 -11.06 7.49
N ASP A 75 29.44 -10.78 8.77
CA ASP A 75 29.25 -9.42 9.33
C ASP A 75 28.25 -8.58 8.52
N ILE A 76 27.18 -9.24 8.05
CA ILE A 76 26.18 -8.62 7.17
C ILE A 76 25.42 -7.57 7.98
N THR A 77 25.51 -6.30 7.56
CA THR A 77 24.83 -5.22 8.26
C THR A 77 23.35 -5.11 7.82
N PRO A 78 22.45 -4.58 8.66
CA PRO A 78 21.02 -4.50 8.33
C PRO A 78 20.70 -3.72 7.04
N ASP A 79 21.54 -2.77 6.66
CA ASP A 79 21.46 -1.99 5.42
C ASP A 79 21.84 -2.80 4.16
N GLU A 80 22.53 -3.93 4.31
CA GLU A 80 22.77 -4.88 3.22
C GLU A 80 21.61 -5.87 3.03
N LEU A 81 20.82 -6.11 4.08
CA LEU A 81 19.68 -7.03 4.06
C LEU A 81 18.36 -6.35 3.69
N PHE A 82 18.20 -5.08 4.06
CA PHE A 82 16.96 -4.35 3.89
C PHE A 82 17.24 -2.96 3.32
N SER A 83 16.43 -2.55 2.34
CA SER A 83 16.49 -1.17 1.87
C SER A 83 16.03 -0.21 2.97
N ALA A 84 16.51 1.04 2.90
CA ALA A 84 16.05 2.09 3.83
C ALA A 84 14.53 2.27 3.82
N GLU A 85 13.87 1.99 2.68
CA GLU A 85 12.41 1.99 2.55
C GLU A 85 11.77 0.86 3.37
N GLN A 86 12.28 -0.37 3.25
CA GLN A 86 11.77 -1.51 4.02
C GLN A 86 11.93 -1.32 5.53
N ILE A 87 13.08 -0.76 5.96
CA ILE A 87 13.32 -0.41 7.36
C ILE A 87 12.33 0.68 7.81
N GLY A 88 12.13 1.70 6.98
CA GLY A 88 11.18 2.79 7.24
C GLY A 88 9.73 2.29 7.37
N ASP A 89 9.32 1.37 6.51
CA ASP A 89 7.98 0.79 6.52
C ASP A 89 7.75 -0.12 7.72
N ALA A 90 8.73 -0.95 8.08
CA ALA A 90 8.69 -1.73 9.30
C ALA A 90 8.58 -0.81 10.52
N ALA A 91 9.42 0.23 10.61
CA ALA A 91 9.41 1.18 11.72
C ALA A 91 8.07 1.92 11.87
N ARG A 92 7.40 2.28 10.76
CA ARG A 92 6.04 2.85 10.79
C ARG A 92 5.00 1.84 11.25
N THR A 93 5.08 0.61 10.73
CA THR A 93 4.15 -0.48 11.07
C THR A 93 4.19 -0.81 12.56
N PHE A 94 5.37 -0.77 13.17
CA PHE A 94 5.56 -0.98 14.60
C PHE A 94 5.42 0.29 15.45
N GLY A 95 5.07 1.43 14.85
CA GLY A 95 4.84 2.70 15.56
C GLY A 95 6.09 3.34 16.16
N LEU A 96 7.29 2.94 15.71
CA LEU A 96 8.57 3.50 16.15
C LEU A 96 8.81 4.90 15.57
N ILE A 97 8.26 5.15 14.38
CA ILE A 97 8.24 6.46 13.75
C ILE A 97 6.82 6.80 13.29
N PRO A 98 6.43 8.09 13.28
CA PRO A 98 5.14 8.49 12.73
C PRO A 98 5.01 7.98 11.29
N ALA A 99 3.86 7.42 10.94
CA ALA A 99 3.51 7.21 9.54
C ALA A 99 3.72 8.54 8.82
N ALA A 100 4.54 8.56 7.76
CA ALA A 100 4.67 9.75 6.94
C ALA A 100 3.26 10.16 6.56
N LYS A 101 2.84 11.38 6.93
CA LYS A 101 1.53 11.90 6.51
C LYS A 101 1.56 11.78 5.00
N LYS A 102 0.77 10.84 4.45
CA LYS A 102 0.50 10.83 3.01
C LYS A 102 0.01 12.24 2.72
N GLU A 103 0.82 13.00 2.00
CA GLU A 103 0.51 14.40 1.70
C GLU A 103 -0.81 14.35 0.95
N ARG A 104 -1.91 14.67 1.66
CA ARG A 104 -3.24 14.61 1.07
C ARG A 104 -3.31 15.81 0.15
N THR A 105 -2.90 15.61 -1.10
CA THR A 105 -3.10 16.59 -2.15
C THR A 105 -4.59 16.87 -2.21
N LEU A 106 -4.96 18.08 -1.80
CA LEU A 106 -6.35 18.50 -1.79
C LEU A 106 -6.85 18.58 -3.24
N PRO A 107 -8.12 18.21 -3.50
CA PRO A 107 -8.65 18.23 -4.86
C PRO A 107 -8.64 19.64 -5.44
N PRO A 108 -8.52 19.79 -6.77
CA PRO A 108 -8.72 21.07 -7.43
C PRO A 108 -10.03 21.74 -7.03
N GLN A 109 -9.97 23.06 -6.87
CA GLN A 109 -11.13 23.89 -6.63
C GLN A 109 -11.32 24.83 -7.81
N LEU A 110 -12.53 24.78 -8.36
CA LEU A 110 -12.96 25.58 -9.49
C LEU A 110 -14.11 26.49 -9.09
N THR A 111 -14.31 27.56 -9.85
CA THR A 111 -15.43 28.50 -9.70
C THR A 111 -16.00 28.85 -11.06
N HIS A 112 -17.33 28.75 -11.20
CA HIS A 112 -18.05 29.20 -12.39
C HIS A 112 -19.38 29.83 -11.98
N ASN A 113 -19.70 31.01 -12.55
CA ASN A 113 -20.91 31.79 -12.20
C ASN A 113 -21.12 31.99 -10.69
N GLY A 114 -20.03 32.25 -9.96
CA GLY A 114 -20.05 32.45 -8.50
C GLY A 114 -20.25 31.18 -7.66
N LYS A 115 -20.37 30.00 -8.29
CA LYS A 115 -20.50 28.71 -7.59
C LYS A 115 -19.14 28.01 -7.49
N PRO A 116 -18.75 27.50 -6.30
CA PRO A 116 -17.54 26.70 -6.15
C PRO A 116 -17.79 25.22 -6.48
N TYR A 117 -16.81 24.58 -7.11
CA TYR A 117 -16.81 23.15 -7.46
C TYR A 117 -15.52 22.50 -7.00
N GLN A 118 -15.61 21.29 -6.45
CA GLN A 118 -14.44 20.48 -6.12
C GLN A 118 -14.30 19.36 -7.14
N TRP A 119 -13.17 19.34 -7.86
CA TRP A 119 -12.89 18.28 -8.83
C TRP A 119 -12.31 17.08 -8.12
N THR A 120 -13.19 16.19 -7.66
CA THR A 120 -12.81 14.94 -6.97
C THR A 120 -12.62 13.81 -7.99
N SER A 121 -12.78 12.54 -7.58
CA SER A 121 -12.75 11.41 -8.51
C SER A 121 -14.00 11.31 -9.40
N ARG A 122 -15.06 12.07 -9.09
CA ARG A 122 -16.28 12.13 -9.91
C ARG A 122 -16.13 13.20 -10.99
N ALA A 123 -16.79 12.97 -12.13
CA ALA A 123 -16.90 13.96 -13.19
C ALA A 123 -17.51 15.26 -12.66
N LEU A 124 -17.02 16.39 -13.19
CA LEU A 124 -17.61 17.69 -12.93
C LEU A 124 -19.03 17.78 -13.52
N PRO A 125 -19.95 18.51 -12.86
CA PRO A 125 -21.23 18.89 -13.45
C PRO A 125 -21.07 19.59 -14.81
N ASP A 126 -22.00 19.35 -15.73
CA ASP A 126 -21.90 19.85 -17.12
C ASP A 126 -21.90 21.38 -17.21
N ASP A 127 -22.54 22.08 -16.28
CA ASP A 127 -22.60 23.54 -16.23
C ASP A 127 -21.23 24.21 -16.03
N ILE A 128 -20.26 23.51 -15.44
CA ILE A 128 -18.86 23.96 -15.39
C ILE A 128 -17.95 23.16 -16.34
N ARG A 129 -18.20 21.85 -16.50
CA ARG A 129 -17.35 20.97 -17.31
C ARG A 129 -17.32 21.40 -18.77
N VAL A 130 -18.48 21.64 -19.37
CA VAL A 130 -18.59 22.03 -20.79
C VAL A 130 -17.83 23.32 -21.08
N PRO A 131 -18.10 24.46 -20.40
CA PRO A 131 -17.38 25.69 -20.68
C PRO A 131 -15.88 25.64 -20.32
N LEU A 132 -15.51 24.90 -19.28
CA LEU A 132 -14.10 24.71 -18.92
C LEU A 132 -13.35 23.93 -20.02
N PHE A 133 -13.94 22.84 -20.50
CA PHE A 133 -13.31 21.98 -21.51
C PHE A 133 -13.24 22.71 -22.84
N GLU A 134 -14.30 23.41 -23.23
CA GLU A 134 -14.31 24.24 -24.43
C GLU A 134 -13.22 25.31 -24.40
N ALA A 135 -13.08 26.05 -23.28
CA ALA A 135 -12.01 27.02 -23.11
C ALA A 135 -10.62 26.35 -23.24
N PHE A 136 -10.43 25.20 -22.59
CA PHE A 136 -9.18 24.46 -22.64
C PHE A 136 -8.82 23.98 -24.05
N THR A 137 -9.75 23.31 -24.74
CA THR A 137 -9.52 22.75 -26.08
C THR A 137 -9.44 23.80 -27.17
N SER A 138 -10.05 24.97 -26.95
CA SER A 138 -9.97 26.11 -27.87
C SER A 138 -8.70 26.97 -27.66
N GLY A 139 -7.79 26.54 -26.78
CA GLY A 139 -6.55 27.27 -26.50
C GLY A 139 -6.76 28.57 -25.74
N GLN A 140 -7.84 28.68 -24.97
CA GLN A 140 -8.13 29.85 -24.14
C GLN A 140 -7.60 29.67 -22.70
N SER A 141 -7.42 30.79 -22.01
CA SER A 141 -7.00 30.78 -20.60
C SER A 141 -8.10 30.19 -19.71
N VAL A 142 -7.79 29.14 -18.94
CA VAL A 142 -8.69 28.53 -17.94
C VAL A 142 -8.55 29.19 -16.57
N LYS A 143 -7.71 30.22 -16.45
CA LYS A 143 -7.40 30.94 -15.20
C LYS A 143 -8.64 31.42 -14.45
N SER A 144 -9.66 31.88 -15.17
CA SER A 144 -10.92 32.37 -14.60
C SER A 144 -11.73 31.28 -13.88
N PHE A 145 -11.51 30.01 -14.22
CA PHE A 145 -12.17 28.88 -13.60
C PHE A 145 -11.45 28.40 -12.34
N ILE A 146 -10.17 28.72 -12.15
CA ILE A 146 -9.36 28.19 -11.05
C ILE A 146 -9.54 29.08 -9.81
N ALA A 147 -10.13 28.51 -8.75
CA ALA A 147 -10.38 29.24 -7.51
C ALA A 147 -9.12 29.40 -6.63
N THR A 148 -8.09 28.57 -6.89
CA THR A 148 -6.91 28.42 -6.04
C THR A 148 -5.61 28.81 -6.75
N LEU A 149 -5.62 29.94 -7.47
CA LEU A 149 -4.47 30.42 -8.28
C LEU A 149 -3.15 30.56 -7.52
N LYS A 150 -3.19 30.71 -6.19
CA LYS A 150 -1.99 30.82 -5.34
C LYS A 150 -1.41 29.45 -4.93
N ASP A 151 -2.15 28.37 -5.15
CA ASP A 151 -1.75 26.99 -4.85
C ASP A 151 -1.26 26.34 -6.14
N THR A 152 0.05 26.45 -6.37
CA THR A 152 0.73 25.93 -7.57
C THR A 152 0.48 24.43 -7.76
N SER A 153 0.47 23.65 -6.68
CA SER A 153 0.24 22.21 -6.74
C SER A 153 -1.19 21.87 -7.19
N ARG A 154 -2.20 22.60 -6.69
CA ARG A 154 -3.58 22.42 -7.16
C ARG A 154 -3.80 22.94 -8.57
N CYS A 155 -3.13 24.02 -8.95
CA CYS A 155 -3.18 24.53 -10.33
C CYS A 155 -2.59 23.50 -11.30
N ALA A 156 -1.39 22.97 -11.00
CA ALA A 156 -0.76 21.90 -11.77
C ALA A 156 -1.65 20.66 -11.88
N LEU A 157 -2.26 20.24 -10.76
CA LEU A 157 -3.21 19.12 -10.74
C LEU A 157 -4.49 19.40 -11.56
N THR A 158 -4.94 20.64 -11.64
CA THR A 158 -6.09 21.04 -12.47
C THR A 158 -5.75 20.88 -13.94
N ILE A 159 -4.59 21.41 -14.37
CA ILE A 159 -4.15 21.29 -15.76
C ILE A 159 -3.88 19.84 -16.13
N ALA A 160 -3.18 19.07 -15.28
CA ALA A 160 -2.94 17.65 -15.50
C ALA A 160 -4.23 16.85 -15.70
N ARG A 161 -5.30 17.17 -14.94
CA ARG A 161 -6.62 16.54 -15.15
C ARG A 161 -7.26 16.94 -16.46
N LEU A 162 -7.18 18.21 -16.85
CA LEU A 162 -7.69 18.68 -18.13
C LEU A 162 -6.96 18.02 -19.30
N GLU A 163 -5.64 17.88 -19.23
CA GLU A 163 -4.85 17.18 -20.25
C GLU A 163 -5.24 15.70 -20.33
N LYS A 164 -5.41 15.04 -19.18
CA LYS A 164 -5.85 13.63 -19.11
C LYS A 164 -7.27 13.42 -19.65
N GLU A 165 -8.21 14.29 -19.32
CA GLU A 165 -9.63 14.12 -19.70
C GLU A 165 -9.95 14.61 -21.12
N THR A 166 -9.21 15.59 -21.64
CA THR A 166 -9.43 16.13 -22.99
C THR A 166 -8.47 15.57 -24.05
N GLY A 167 -7.34 14.97 -23.63
CA GLY A 167 -6.29 14.51 -24.53
C GLY A 167 -5.49 15.64 -25.21
N ASN A 168 -5.72 16.90 -24.84
CA ASN A 168 -5.00 18.05 -25.38
C ASN A 168 -3.95 18.53 -24.39
N THR A 169 -2.85 19.10 -24.90
CA THR A 169 -1.81 19.70 -24.07
C THR A 169 -2.09 21.19 -23.90
N TYR A 170 -1.97 21.70 -22.67
CA TYR A 170 -2.17 23.13 -22.40
C TYR A 170 -1.01 23.95 -22.96
N ASP A 171 -1.24 25.15 -23.47
CA ASP A 171 -0.18 25.96 -24.08
C ASP A 171 0.85 26.46 -23.04
N GLU A 172 2.12 26.54 -23.43
CA GLU A 172 3.21 26.95 -22.53
C GLU A 172 3.13 28.43 -22.10
N ALA A 173 2.65 29.31 -22.98
CA ALA A 173 2.43 30.71 -22.61
C ALA A 173 1.30 30.84 -21.57
N LEU A 174 0.24 30.03 -21.71
CA LEU A 174 -0.87 29.98 -20.75
C LEU A 174 -0.47 29.35 -19.41
N LEU A 175 0.46 28.39 -19.40
CA LEU A 175 1.06 27.91 -18.15
C LEU A 175 1.78 29.03 -17.39
N GLY A 176 2.47 29.91 -18.11
CA GLY A 176 3.09 31.11 -17.55
C GLY A 176 2.09 32.01 -16.82
N GLU A 177 0.87 32.16 -17.34
CA GLU A 177 -0.18 32.95 -16.68
C GLU A 177 -0.62 32.40 -15.31
N LEU A 178 -0.44 31.09 -15.11
CA LEU A 178 -0.72 30.36 -13.88
C LEU A 178 0.52 30.23 -12.98
N SER A 179 1.66 30.81 -13.38
CA SER A 179 2.95 30.61 -12.71
C SER A 179 3.33 29.14 -12.59
N LEU A 180 3.02 28.36 -13.63
CA LEU A 180 3.33 26.94 -13.74
C LEU A 180 4.43 26.69 -14.76
N SER A 181 5.23 25.65 -14.51
CA SER A 181 6.15 25.05 -15.48
C SER A 181 5.60 23.74 -16.01
N ARG A 182 6.03 23.33 -17.21
CA ARG A 182 5.66 22.04 -17.80
C ARG A 182 5.99 20.87 -16.87
N ALA A 183 7.17 20.89 -16.26
CA ALA A 183 7.62 19.84 -15.34
C ALA A 183 6.66 19.62 -14.15
N GLN A 184 6.03 20.69 -13.63
CA GLN A 184 5.06 20.57 -12.55
C GLN A 184 3.75 19.90 -13.00
N VAL A 185 3.34 20.11 -14.24
CA VAL A 185 2.16 19.46 -14.82
C VAL A 185 2.46 17.98 -15.09
N ASP A 186 3.62 17.67 -15.64
CA ASP A 186 4.06 16.30 -15.91
C ASP A 186 4.17 15.47 -14.63
N GLU A 187 4.72 16.06 -13.56
CA GLU A 187 4.78 15.43 -12.25
C GLU A 187 3.37 15.16 -11.68
N ALA A 188 2.45 16.12 -11.85
CA ALA A 188 1.05 15.94 -11.42
C ALA A 188 0.32 14.87 -12.25
N LEU A 189 0.60 14.77 -13.56
CA LEU A 189 0.09 13.71 -14.43
C LEU A 189 0.57 12.32 -13.99
N ALA A 190 1.86 12.17 -13.68
CA ALA A 190 2.42 10.92 -13.17
C ALA A 190 1.73 10.47 -11.87
N ARG A 191 1.47 11.42 -10.95
CA ARG A 191 0.73 11.17 -9.70
C ARG A 191 -0.74 10.79 -9.90
N LEU A 192 -1.36 11.15 -11.03
CA LEU A 192 -2.73 10.75 -11.38
C LEU A 192 -2.81 9.36 -12.03
N ALA A 193 -1.67 8.80 -12.47
CA ALA A 193 -1.57 7.48 -13.07
C ALA A 193 -1.21 6.38 -12.05
N ALA A 194 -0.58 6.76 -10.93
CA ALA A 194 -0.29 5.91 -9.78
C ALA A 194 -1.51 5.72 -8.86
#